data_AF-A0A815Q8T7-F1
#
_entry.id   AF-A0A815Q8T7-F1
#
_cell.length_a   1.000
_cell.length_b   1.000
_cell.length_c   1.000
_cell.angle_alpha   90.00
_cell.angle_beta   90.00
_cell.angle_gamma   90.00
#
_symmetry.space_group_name_H-M   'P 1'
#
loop_
_entity.id
_entity.type
_entity.pdbx_description
1 polymer ?
#
loop_
_entity_poly.entity_id
_entity_poly.type
_entity_poly.pdbx_seq_one_letter_code
_entity_poly.pdbx_strand_id
1 'polypeptide(L)'
;MLPLILMNNKENISNIINLLYNLCKENEIEKVQDILPCIGNINIINKIQSTTGSTCLHVACYYGHRDMAKILLDYGALHSIRNLRHN
;
A
#
# COMPACT_ATOMS: atom_id res chain seq x y z
N MET A 1 10.79 13.08 -10.36
CA MET A 1 11.58 12.80 -9.13
C MET A 1 10.76 13.32 -7.96
N LEU A 2 9.81 12.52 -7.46
CA LEU A 2 8.93 12.92 -6.35
C LEU A 2 9.78 13.08 -5.08
N PRO A 3 9.80 14.27 -4.45
CA PRO A 3 10.84 14.64 -3.52
C PRO A 3 10.71 13.93 -2.18
N LEU A 4 11.89 13.65 -1.65
CA LEU A 4 12.33 13.18 -0.33
C LEU A 4 11.60 13.77 0.92
N ILE A 5 10.59 14.62 0.74
CA ILE A 5 9.92 15.43 1.77
C ILE A 5 8.95 14.61 2.65
N LEU A 6 8.59 13.38 2.27
CA LEU A 6 7.65 12.54 3.03
C LEU A 6 8.27 11.77 4.22
N MET A 7 9.50 12.06 4.66
CA MET A 7 10.24 11.18 5.59
C MET A 7 10.35 11.63 7.06
N ASN A 8 9.46 12.48 7.61
CA ASN A 8 9.46 12.73 9.06
C ASN A 8 8.06 12.91 9.68
N ASN A 9 7.85 12.26 10.83
CA ASN A 9 6.67 12.20 11.74
C ASN A 9 5.64 11.05 11.58
N LYS A 10 5.06 10.60 12.70
CA LYS A 10 4.03 9.52 12.78
C LYS A 10 2.77 9.81 11.97
N GLU A 11 2.33 11.07 11.89
CA GLU A 11 1.24 11.49 10.97
C GLU A 11 1.58 11.20 9.50
N ASN A 12 2.87 11.26 9.15
CA ASN A 12 3.35 11.03 7.79
C ASN A 12 3.19 9.55 7.38
N ILE A 13 3.45 8.60 8.29
CA ILE A 13 3.31 7.17 7.99
C ILE A 13 1.86 6.81 7.67
N SER A 14 0.89 7.33 8.43
CA SER A 14 -0.53 7.10 8.14
C SER A 14 -0.94 7.71 6.80
N ASN A 15 -0.41 8.88 6.46
CA ASN A 15 -0.64 9.52 5.16
C ASN A 15 -0.06 8.70 4.00
N ILE A 16 1.14 8.14 4.16
CA ILE A 16 1.75 7.26 3.15
C ILE A 16 0.95 5.97 3.00
N ILE A 17 0.49 5.35 4.09
CA ILE A 17 -0.37 4.16 4.03
C ILE A 17 -1.66 4.49 3.26
N ASN A 18 -2.32 5.61 3.58
CA ASN A 18 -3.53 6.04 2.90
C ASN A 18 -3.30 6.35 1.41
N LEU A 19 -2.18 7.00 1.08
CA LEU A 19 -1.79 7.29 -0.30
C LEU A 19 -1.59 5.98 -1.09
N LEU A 20 -0.75 5.07 -0.59
CA LEU A 20 -0.49 3.80 -1.25
C LEU A 20 -1.77 2.98 -1.40
N TYR A 21 -2.61 2.96 -0.35
CA TYR A 21 -3.91 2.30 -0.38
C TYR A 21 -4.82 2.84 -1.50
N ASN A 22 -4.95 4.17 -1.60
CA ASN A 22 -5.77 4.81 -2.63
C ASN A 22 -5.22 4.54 -4.04
N LEU A 23 -3.90 4.60 -4.24
CA LEU A 23 -3.30 4.26 -5.54
C LEU A 23 -3.57 2.81 -5.94
N CYS A 24 -3.50 1.87 -4.99
CA CYS A 24 -3.85 0.46 -5.24
C CYS A 24 -5.34 0.29 -5.55
N LYS A 25 -6.20 1.03 -4.84
CA LYS A 25 -7.65 1.04 -5.02
C LYS A 25 -8.08 1.57 -6.39
N GLU A 26 -7.40 2.60 -6.89
CA GLU A 26 -7.70 3.21 -8.20
C GLU A 26 -6.87 2.61 -9.35
N ASN A 27 -6.08 1.57 -9.08
CA ASN A 27 -5.19 0.89 -10.05
C ASN A 27 -4.14 1.79 -10.72
N GLU A 28 -3.59 2.74 -9.98
CA GLU A 28 -2.58 3.70 -10.45
C GLU A 28 -1.17 3.07 -10.50
N ILE A 29 -0.99 2.07 -11.39
CA ILE A 29 0.20 1.20 -11.47
C ILE A 29 1.51 2.00 -11.56
N GLU A 30 1.59 2.96 -12.48
CA GLU A 30 2.81 3.75 -12.71
C GLU A 30 3.23 4.52 -11.45
N LYS A 31 2.26 5.17 -10.79
CA LYS A 31 2.50 5.88 -9.53
C LYS A 31 2.95 4.94 -8.42
N VAL A 32 2.37 3.74 -8.35
CA VAL A 32 2.78 2.72 -7.37
C VAL A 32 4.22 2.27 -7.62
N GLN A 33 4.60 2.04 -8.88
CA GLN A 33 5.96 1.68 -9.26
C GLN A 33 6.98 2.81 -8.99
N ASP A 34 6.58 4.07 -9.07
CA ASP A 34 7.43 5.20 -8.71
C ASP A 34 7.69 5.30 -7.20
N ILE A 35 6.66 5.04 -6.37
CA ILE A 35 6.76 5.25 -4.91
C ILE A 35 7.29 4.02 -4.16
N LEU A 36 7.02 2.80 -4.64
CA LEU A 36 7.43 1.56 -3.96
C LEU A 36 8.95 1.48 -3.70
N PRO A 37 9.83 1.81 -4.66
CA PRO A 37 11.27 1.87 -4.42
C PRO A 37 11.67 2.91 -3.36
N CYS A 38 10.97 4.05 -3.33
CA CYS A 38 11.24 5.14 -2.39
C CYS A 38 10.85 4.77 -0.94
N ILE A 39 9.92 3.83 -0.75
CA ILE A 39 9.43 3.38 0.57
C ILE A 39 10.02 2.03 1.01
N GLY A 40 10.93 1.43 0.23
CA GLY A 40 11.41 0.04 0.33
C GLY A 40 12.07 -0.41 1.65
N ASN A 41 12.21 0.46 2.65
CA ASN A 41 12.72 0.09 3.99
C ASN A 41 11.69 0.20 5.11
N ILE A 42 10.52 0.79 4.85
CA ILE A 42 9.48 0.91 5.86
C ILE A 42 8.48 -0.20 5.52
N ASN A 43 8.20 -1.09 6.47
CA ASN A 43 7.26 -2.23 6.34
C ASN A 43 5.78 -1.77 6.16
N ILE A 44 5.54 -0.77 5.31
CA ILE A 44 4.29 -0.08 4.99
C ILE A 44 3.42 -0.94 4.09
N ILE A 45 4.02 -1.70 3.16
CA ILE A 45 3.27 -2.54 2.21
C ILE A 45 2.36 -3.55 2.92
N ASN A 46 2.77 -3.96 4.13
CA ASN A 46 2.07 -4.89 5.00
C ASN A 46 1.25 -4.21 6.11
N LYS A 47 1.23 -2.88 6.18
CA LYS A 47 0.39 -2.17 7.16
C LYS A 47 -1.07 -2.22 6.77
N ILE A 48 -1.89 -2.39 7.80
CA ILE A 48 -3.33 -2.30 7.69
C ILE A 48 -3.71 -0.82 7.68
N GLN A 49 -4.52 -0.44 6.71
CA GLN A 49 -5.05 0.91 6.58
C GLN A 49 -6.17 1.11 7.61
N SER A 50 -6.07 2.19 8.39
CA SER A 50 -6.86 2.37 9.61
C SER A 50 -8.38 2.48 9.38
N THR A 51 -8.82 3.01 8.24
CA THR A 51 -10.26 3.25 8.01
C THR A 51 -11.00 2.05 7.44
N THR A 52 -10.31 1.20 6.68
CA THR A 52 -10.88 0.03 5.99
C THR A 52 -10.49 -1.29 6.64
N GLY A 53 -9.51 -1.26 7.56
CA GLY A 53 -8.96 -2.45 8.17
C GLY A 53 -8.24 -3.37 7.17
N SER A 54 -7.92 -2.90 5.95
CA SER A 54 -7.39 -3.74 4.88
C SER A 54 -5.96 -3.33 4.50
N THR A 55 -5.17 -4.26 3.97
CA THR A 55 -3.85 -3.94 3.37
C THR A 55 -4.01 -3.54 1.90
N CYS A 56 -2.93 -3.05 1.28
CA CYS A 56 -2.91 -2.74 -0.15
C CYS A 56 -3.20 -3.99 -1.01
N LEU A 57 -2.71 -5.17 -0.59
CA LEU A 57 -2.99 -6.42 -1.30
C LEU A 57 -4.48 -6.80 -1.22
N HIS A 58 -5.13 -6.59 -0.07
CA HIS A 58 -6.57 -6.84 0.05
C HIS A 58 -7.39 -6.00 -0.94
N VAL A 59 -7.10 -4.69 -1.05
CA VAL A 59 -7.87 -3.81 -1.94
C VAL A 59 -7.60 -4.12 -3.41
N ALA A 60 -6.35 -4.41 -3.78
CA ALA A 60 -6.02 -4.84 -5.14
C ALA A 60 -6.78 -6.13 -5.53
N CYS A 61 -6.81 -7.13 -4.63
CA CYS A 61 -7.56 -8.37 -4.88
C CYS A 61 -9.07 -8.14 -4.91
N TYR A 62 -9.62 -7.33 -4.00
CA TYR A 62 -11.06 -7.05 -3.92
C TYR A 62 -11.61 -6.43 -5.21
N TYR A 63 -10.87 -5.50 -5.82
CA TYR A 63 -11.26 -4.88 -7.10
C TYR A 63 -10.83 -5.67 -8.34
N GLY A 64 -10.14 -6.81 -8.18
CA GLY A 64 -9.69 -7.63 -9.32
C GLY A 64 -8.48 -7.07 -10.07
N HIS A 65 -7.70 -6.18 -9.45
CA HIS A 65 -6.51 -5.55 -10.04
C HIS A 65 -5.32 -6.53 -10.01
N ARG A 66 -5.33 -7.49 -10.95
CA ARG A 66 -4.35 -8.58 -11.01
C ARG A 66 -2.90 -8.09 -11.10
N ASP A 67 -2.62 -7.13 -11.98
CA ASP A 67 -1.25 -6.64 -12.19
C ASP A 67 -0.75 -5.85 -10.98
N MET A 68 -1.63 -5.07 -10.35
CA MET A 68 -1.34 -4.40 -9.08
C MET A 68 -1.00 -5.42 -7.98
N ALA A 69 -1.81 -6.49 -7.85
CA ALA A 69 -1.56 -7.54 -6.87
C ALA A 69 -0.21 -8.22 -7.11
N LYS A 70 0.16 -8.48 -8.37
CA LYS A 70 1.46 -9.04 -8.71
C LYS A 70 2.60 -8.10 -8.29
N ILE A 71 2.51 -6.81 -8.62
CA ILE A 71 3.50 -5.81 -8.21
C ILE A 71 3.64 -5.80 -6.69
N LEU A 72 2.53 -5.77 -5.94
CA LEU A 72 2.60 -5.76 -4.48
C LEU A 72 3.29 -7.02 -3.92
N LEU A 73 3.02 -8.20 -4.48
CA LEU A 73 3.67 -9.46 -4.10
C LEU A 73 5.16 -9.47 -4.43
N ASP A 74 5.54 -8.97 -5.61
CA ASP A 74 6.94 -8.86 -6.04
C ASP A 74 7.74 -7.93 -5.10
N TYR A 75 7.06 -6.96 -4.46
CA TYR A 75 7.61 -6.06 -3.44
C TYR A 75 7.44 -6.57 -1.98
N GLY A 76 7.06 -7.84 -1.78
CA GLY A 76 7.03 -8.47 -0.46
C GLY A 76 5.74 -8.24 0.35
N ALA A 77 4.62 -7.93 -0.31
CA ALA A 77 3.32 -7.97 0.34
C ALA A 77 2.98 -9.40 0.80
N LEU A 78 2.53 -9.53 2.04
CA LEU A 78 2.15 -10.82 2.63
C LEU A 78 0.67 -11.12 2.37
N HIS A 79 0.41 -12.22 1.68
CA HIS A 79 -0.94 -12.74 1.46
C HIS A 79 -1.59 -13.37 2.70
N SER A 80 -0.82 -13.54 3.78
CA SER A 80 -1.29 -14.17 5.03
C SER A 80 -1.91 -13.18 6.02
N ILE A 81 -1.76 -11.87 5.79
CA ILE A 81 -2.31 -10.84 6.68
C ILE A 81 -3.82 -10.85 6.55
N ARG A 82 -4.51 -10.87 7.70
CA ARG A 82 -5.96 -10.76 7.77
C ARG A 82 -6.37 -9.30 7.93
N ASN A 83 -7.45 -8.89 7.25
CA ASN A 83 -8.05 -7.59 7.49
C ASN A 83 -8.71 -7.52 8.89
N LEU A 84 -8.85 -6.30 9.43
CA LEU A 84 -9.51 -6.02 10.71
C LEU A 84 -11.04 -5.90 10.59
N ARG A 85 -11.62 -6.41 9.50
CA ARG A 85 -13.08 -6.52 9.36
C ARG A 85 -13.55 -7.65 10.26
N HIS A 86 -13.65 -7.38 11.55
CA HIS A 86 -14.32 -8.27 12.50
C HIS A 86 -15.82 -7.97 12.41
N ASN A 87 -16.60 -9.05 12.25
CA ASN A 87 -18.02 -9.08 12.60
C ASN A 87 -18.18 -8.87 14.10
#